data_AF-K1U0S4-F1
#
_entry.id   AF-K1U0S4-F1
#
_cell.length_a   1.000
_cell.length_b   1.000
_cell.length_c   1.000
_cell.angle_alpha   90.00
_cell.angle_beta   90.00
_cell.angle_gamma   90.00
#
_symmetry.space_group_name_H-M   'P 1'
#
loop_
_entity.id
_entity.type
_entity.pdbx_description
1 polymer ?
#
loop_
_entity_poly.entity_id
_entity_poly.type
_entity_poly.pdbx_seq_one_letter_code
_entity_poly.pdbx_strand_id
1 'polypeptide(L)'
;MNRIFQTLMILAATALAGVSCSYLDKKPDNLRTMDQIWQTRADAEAFLNQVYSYIWCPLDDFSWLGGSDESSCSIANVPIRRWTEGNWSATEYTWNYWSQCYGAIRTALDFEANIDRVPDNIISPDLRDRYKCESKFLRGWFYWCLLRMYGPFVKIDKPLSVDTDFADFRRAPLTSVSSMSASF
;
A
#
# COMPACT_ATOMS: atom_id res chain seq x y z
N MET A 1 49.42 -46.19 -0.22
CA MET A 1 49.01 -45.27 0.87
C MET A 1 48.44 -43.95 0.35
N ASN A 2 49.12 -43.23 -0.56
CA ASN A 2 48.67 -41.90 -1.01
C ASN A 2 47.31 -41.86 -1.70
N ARG A 3 46.94 -42.89 -2.48
CA ARG A 3 45.63 -42.93 -3.17
C ARG A 3 44.44 -43.12 -2.21
N ILE A 4 44.60 -43.95 -1.18
CA ILE A 4 43.56 -44.18 -0.15
C ILE A 4 43.36 -42.92 0.70
N PHE A 5 44.45 -42.22 1.02
CA PHE A 5 44.39 -40.94 1.74
C PHE A 5 43.70 -39.85 0.92
N GLN A 6 43.94 -39.80 -0.40
CA GLN A 6 43.25 -38.88 -1.32
C GLN A 6 41.75 -39.19 -1.43
N THR A 7 41.33 -40.47 -1.51
CA THR A 7 39.91 -40.82 -1.52
C THR A 7 39.22 -40.47 -0.21
N LEU A 8 39.87 -40.65 0.94
CA LEU A 8 39.35 -40.26 2.24
C LEU A 8 39.18 -38.74 2.37
N MET A 9 40.12 -37.95 1.84
CA MET A 9 40.02 -36.49 1.82
C MET A 9 38.86 -36.00 0.95
N ILE A 10 38.67 -36.61 -0.23
CA ILE A 10 37.56 -36.25 -1.13
C ILE A 10 36.21 -36.60 -0.50
N LEU A 11 36.10 -37.76 0.15
CA LEU A 11 34.88 -38.20 0.84
C LEU A 11 34.52 -37.31 2.04
N ALA A 12 35.53 -36.84 2.78
CA ALA A 12 35.34 -35.89 3.88
C ALA A 12 34.90 -34.50 3.35
N ALA A 13 35.45 -34.04 2.22
CA ALA A 13 35.06 -32.79 1.60
C ALA A 13 33.62 -32.80 1.05
N THR A 14 33.16 -33.91 0.47
CA THR A 14 31.75 -34.06 0.04
C THR A 14 30.79 -34.15 1.24
N ALA A 15 31.21 -34.74 2.36
CA ALA A 15 30.40 -34.79 3.58
C ALA A 15 30.19 -33.40 4.21
N LEU A 16 31.20 -32.51 4.16
CA LEU A 16 31.05 -31.13 4.64
C LEU A 16 30.16 -30.26 3.74
N ALA A 17 30.09 -30.55 2.43
CA ALA A 17 29.28 -29.77 1.49
C ALA A 17 27.75 -29.95 1.67
N GLY A 18 27.30 -31.03 2.34
CA GLY A 18 25.89 -31.33 2.55
C GLY A 18 25.21 -30.57 3.70
N VAL A 19 25.98 -29.94 4.60
CA VAL A 19 25.44 -29.35 5.85
C VAL A 19 24.93 -27.91 5.65
N SER A 20 25.20 -27.29 4.50
CA SER A 20 24.91 -25.86 4.27
C SER A 20 23.51 -25.56 3.72
N CYS A 21 22.74 -26.55 3.26
CA CYS A 21 21.53 -26.28 2.47
C CYS A 21 20.30 -25.86 3.29
N SER A 22 20.27 -25.98 4.63
CA SER A 22 19.10 -25.59 5.44
C SER A 22 19.32 -24.36 6.33
N TYR A 23 20.51 -23.77 6.33
CA TYR A 23 20.83 -22.59 7.15
C TYR A 23 20.32 -21.28 6.53
N LEU A 24 20.32 -21.19 5.20
CA LEU A 24 19.97 -19.97 4.46
C LEU A 24 18.45 -19.78 4.29
N ASP A 25 17.66 -20.85 4.39
CA ASP A 25 16.20 -20.83 4.23
C ASP A 25 15.45 -20.60 5.56
N LYS A 26 16.05 -19.88 6.51
CA LYS A 26 15.34 -19.44 7.72
C LYS A 26 14.44 -18.26 7.40
N LYS A 27 13.15 -18.54 7.20
CA LYS A 27 12.11 -17.50 7.24
C LYS A 27 11.95 -17.02 8.68
N PRO A 28 11.74 -15.72 8.93
CA PRO A 28 11.45 -15.23 10.27
C PRO A 28 10.17 -15.88 10.82
N ASP A 29 10.25 -16.54 11.98
CA ASP A 29 9.13 -17.28 12.59
C ASP A 29 7.93 -16.39 12.95
N ASN A 30 8.13 -15.08 13.06
CA ASN A 30 7.11 -14.11 13.45
C ASN A 30 6.39 -13.44 12.27
N LEU A 31 6.69 -13.81 11.01
CA LEU A 31 5.99 -13.26 9.85
C LEU A 31 4.74 -14.08 9.55
N ARG A 32 3.57 -13.48 9.79
CA ARG A 32 2.31 -14.01 9.27
C ARG A 32 2.34 -13.98 7.74
N THR A 33 2.03 -15.10 7.11
CA THR A 33 1.88 -15.15 5.65
C THR A 33 0.52 -14.59 5.24
N MET A 34 0.40 -14.10 4.01
CA MET A 34 -0.87 -13.58 3.49
C MET A 34 -1.99 -14.64 3.56
N ASP A 35 -1.67 -15.91 3.37
CA ASP A 35 -2.67 -16.99 3.44
C ASP A 35 -3.20 -17.23 4.86
N GLN A 36 -2.43 -16.89 5.91
CA GLN A 36 -2.89 -17.00 7.29
C GLN A 36 -3.89 -15.90 7.66
N ILE A 37 -3.83 -14.74 6.99
CA ILE A 37 -4.73 -13.61 7.26
C ILE A 37 -6.19 -13.97 6.93
N TRP A 38 -6.41 -14.77 5.89
CA TRP A 38 -7.76 -15.11 5.41
C TRP A 38 -8.40 -16.32 6.10
N GLN A 39 -7.82 -16.78 7.21
CA GLN A 39 -8.34 -17.93 7.97
C GLN A 39 -9.27 -17.51 9.10
N THR A 40 -9.02 -16.34 9.71
CA THR A 40 -9.78 -15.87 10.87
C THR A 40 -10.48 -14.56 10.56
N ARG A 41 -11.65 -14.38 11.17
CA ARG A 41 -12.41 -13.13 11.07
C ARG A 41 -11.62 -11.94 11.61
N ALA A 42 -10.95 -12.11 12.75
CA ALA A 42 -10.20 -11.03 13.40
C ALA A 42 -9.04 -10.55 12.52
N ASP A 43 -8.34 -11.46 11.83
CA ASP A 43 -7.24 -11.09 10.94
C ASP A 43 -7.75 -10.39 9.66
N ALA A 44 -8.88 -10.84 9.10
CA ALA A 44 -9.53 -10.17 7.97
C ALA A 44 -10.02 -8.75 8.36
N GLU A 45 -10.63 -8.60 9.53
CA GLU A 45 -11.04 -7.28 10.06
C GLU A 45 -9.83 -6.39 10.35
N ALA A 46 -8.74 -6.94 10.89
CA ALA A 46 -7.50 -6.19 11.10
C ALA A 46 -6.93 -5.67 9.76
N PHE A 47 -7.02 -6.46 8.69
CA PHE A 47 -6.62 -6.01 7.36
C PHE A 47 -7.51 -4.88 6.83
N LEU A 48 -8.83 -4.96 7.03
CA LEU A 48 -9.74 -3.87 6.68
C LEU A 48 -9.44 -2.61 7.51
N ASN A 49 -9.17 -2.76 8.81
CA ASN A 49 -8.76 -1.66 9.69
C ASN A 49 -7.46 -1.01 9.24
N GLN A 50 -6.54 -1.76 8.63
CA GLN A 50 -5.35 -1.19 8.00
C GLN A 50 -5.73 -0.23 6.87
N VAL A 51 -6.73 -0.54 6.04
CA VAL A 51 -7.23 0.38 5.00
C VAL A 51 -7.80 1.64 5.65
N TYR A 52 -8.61 1.49 6.71
CA TYR A 52 -9.15 2.63 7.48
C TYR A 52 -8.05 3.50 8.09
N SER A 53 -6.92 2.92 8.52
CA SER A 53 -5.83 3.69 9.14
C SER A 53 -5.24 4.76 8.22
N TYR A 54 -5.37 4.60 6.90
CA TYR A 54 -4.89 5.57 5.92
C TYR A 54 -5.81 6.78 5.74
N ILE A 55 -6.99 6.83 6.39
CA ILE A 55 -7.95 7.94 6.22
C ILE A 55 -7.38 9.31 6.63
N TRP A 56 -6.26 9.32 7.34
CA TRP A 56 -5.55 10.54 7.71
C TRP A 56 -4.96 11.25 6.48
N CYS A 57 -5.81 11.98 5.78
CA CYS A 57 -5.45 12.94 4.75
C CYS A 57 -6.12 14.26 5.12
N PRO A 58 -5.45 15.11 5.94
CA PRO A 58 -6.04 16.34 6.48
C PRO A 58 -6.08 17.43 5.40
N LEU A 59 -6.77 17.16 4.30
CA LEU A 59 -7.07 18.13 3.24
C LEU A 59 -8.02 19.25 3.71
N ASP A 60 -8.60 19.09 4.90
CA ASP A 60 -9.61 19.98 5.47
C ASP A 60 -9.15 20.56 6.84
N ASP A 61 -7.84 20.53 7.14
CA ASP A 61 -7.26 21.09 8.38
C ASP A 61 -6.96 22.61 8.26
N PHE A 62 -6.69 23.28 9.38
CA PHE A 62 -6.37 24.72 9.47
C PHE A 62 -5.23 25.14 8.55
N SER A 63 -4.33 24.21 8.23
CA SER A 63 -3.26 24.41 7.25
C SER A 63 -3.80 24.79 5.86
N TRP A 64 -4.95 24.24 5.43
CA TRP A 64 -5.55 24.55 4.13
C TRP A 64 -6.29 25.88 4.11
N LEU A 65 -6.84 26.31 5.25
CA LEU A 65 -7.41 27.66 5.40
C LEU A 65 -6.34 28.74 5.25
N GLY A 66 -5.09 28.45 5.64
CA GLY A 66 -3.95 29.36 5.42
C GLY A 66 -3.48 29.43 3.97
N GLY A 67 -3.99 28.54 3.10
CA GLY A 67 -3.71 28.53 1.66
C GLY A 67 -4.75 29.30 0.84
N SER A 68 -5.83 29.77 1.47
CA SER A 68 -6.83 30.67 0.89
C SER A 68 -6.60 32.12 1.32
N ASP A 69 -7.46 33.03 0.86
CA ASP A 69 -7.49 34.45 1.25
C ASP A 69 -8.13 34.68 2.63
N GLU A 70 -8.73 33.66 3.23
CA GLU A 70 -9.41 33.73 4.53
C GLU A 70 -8.45 33.83 5.72
N SER A 71 -7.20 33.35 5.58
CA SER A 71 -6.22 33.45 6.66
C SER A 71 -4.78 33.51 6.15
N SER A 72 -3.87 34.04 6.98
CA SER A 72 -2.45 34.08 6.65
C SER A 72 -1.58 33.78 7.87
N CYS A 73 -0.44 33.14 7.64
CA CYS A 73 0.57 32.90 8.67
C CYS A 73 1.68 33.95 8.56
N SER A 74 1.96 34.66 9.66
CA SER A 74 3.05 35.66 9.72
C SER A 74 4.41 35.05 10.08
N ILE A 75 4.43 33.82 10.58
CA ILE A 75 5.66 33.14 11.00
C ILE A 75 6.40 32.62 9.76
N ALA A 76 7.62 33.11 9.57
CA ALA A 76 8.49 32.67 8.49
C ALA A 76 8.79 31.16 8.61
N ASN A 77 8.99 30.49 7.46
CA ASN A 77 9.30 29.06 7.34
C ASN A 77 8.22 28.06 7.79
N VAL A 78 7.06 28.50 8.30
CA VAL A 78 5.91 27.60 8.44
C VAL A 78 5.51 27.12 7.05
N PRO A 79 5.24 25.82 6.85
CA PRO A 79 5.04 25.31 5.51
C PRO A 79 3.93 26.01 4.72
N ILE A 80 2.89 26.53 5.40
CA ILE A 80 1.76 27.18 4.73
C ILE A 80 2.14 28.56 4.19
N ARG A 81 3.06 29.24 4.88
CA ARG A 81 3.63 30.50 4.43
C ARG A 81 4.52 30.27 3.21
N ARG A 82 5.34 29.22 3.22
CA ARG A 82 6.15 28.83 2.05
C ARG A 82 5.28 28.49 0.84
N TRP A 83 4.14 27.83 1.05
CA TRP A 83 3.18 27.54 -0.01
C TRP A 83 2.62 28.83 -0.63
N THR A 84 2.06 29.70 0.20
CA THR A 84 1.42 30.96 -0.26
C THR A 84 2.40 31.93 -0.93
N GLU A 85 3.68 31.91 -0.53
CA GLU A 85 4.75 32.67 -1.18
C GLU A 85 5.28 32.03 -2.48
N GLY A 86 4.82 30.82 -2.82
CA GLY A 86 5.31 30.08 -4.00
C GLY A 86 6.67 29.39 -3.81
N ASN A 87 7.15 29.27 -2.56
CA ASN A 87 8.43 28.65 -2.22
C ASN A 87 8.30 27.13 -1.98
N TRP A 88 7.80 26.42 -2.99
CA TRP A 88 7.60 24.96 -2.99
C TRP A 88 8.10 24.33 -4.30
N SER A 89 8.44 23.04 -4.24
CA SER A 89 8.93 22.28 -5.38
C SER A 89 8.37 20.86 -5.36
N ALA A 90 8.53 20.15 -6.48
CA ALA A 90 8.08 18.75 -6.60
C ALA A 90 8.82 17.78 -5.64
N THR A 91 9.93 18.20 -5.04
CA THR A 91 10.72 17.38 -4.10
C THR A 91 10.40 17.66 -2.63
N GLU A 92 9.59 18.68 -2.35
CA GLU A 92 9.20 19.02 -0.98
C GLU A 92 8.31 17.91 -0.42
N TYR A 93 8.66 17.43 0.78
CA TYR A 93 7.91 16.35 1.43
C TYR A 93 6.65 16.87 2.14
N THR A 94 6.64 18.15 2.46
CA THR A 94 5.52 18.77 3.18
C THR A 94 4.23 18.62 2.36
N TRP A 95 3.23 17.95 2.97
CA TRP A 95 1.94 17.62 2.34
C TRP A 95 2.02 16.70 1.10
N ASN A 96 3.04 15.83 1.05
CA ASN A 96 3.07 14.76 0.06
C ASN A 96 2.10 13.63 0.46
N TYR A 97 0.88 13.69 -0.08
CA TYR A 97 -0.15 12.66 0.12
C TYR A 97 -0.15 11.58 -0.95
N TRP A 98 0.62 11.76 -2.04
CA TRP A 98 0.65 10.83 -3.17
C TRP A 98 0.97 9.39 -2.71
N SER A 99 2.08 9.21 -1.99
CA SER A 99 2.51 7.88 -1.52
C SER A 99 1.50 7.24 -0.57
N GLN A 100 0.90 8.04 0.32
CA GLN A 100 -0.07 7.56 1.30
C GLN A 100 -1.36 7.10 0.61
N CYS A 101 -1.91 7.90 -0.30
CA CYS A 101 -3.12 7.54 -1.04
C CYS A 101 -2.91 6.28 -1.89
N TYR A 102 -1.80 6.16 -2.63
CA TYR A 102 -1.53 4.95 -3.43
C TYR A 102 -1.22 3.72 -2.57
N GLY A 103 -0.58 3.90 -1.41
CA GLY A 103 -0.41 2.83 -0.43
C GLY A 103 -1.76 2.30 0.09
N ALA A 104 -2.69 3.21 0.37
CA ALA A 104 -4.04 2.87 0.79
C ALA A 104 -4.84 2.18 -0.32
N ILE A 105 -4.79 2.70 -1.56
CA ILE A 105 -5.43 2.12 -2.75
C ILE A 105 -4.92 0.70 -2.99
N ARG A 106 -3.59 0.49 -2.92
CA ARG A 106 -2.99 -0.85 -3.05
C ARG A 106 -3.52 -1.79 -1.99
N THR A 107 -3.53 -1.35 -0.73
CA THR A 107 -4.01 -2.17 0.39
C THR A 107 -5.49 -2.53 0.23
N ALA A 108 -6.33 -1.59 -0.22
CA ALA A 108 -7.73 -1.85 -0.52
C ALA A 108 -7.90 -2.88 -1.66
N LEU A 109 -7.15 -2.75 -2.75
CA LEU A 109 -7.16 -3.72 -3.85
C LEU A 109 -6.74 -5.11 -3.40
N ASP A 110 -5.70 -5.20 -2.58
CA ASP A 110 -5.24 -6.47 -2.01
C ASP A 110 -6.32 -7.09 -1.11
N PHE A 111 -7.05 -6.29 -0.33
CA PHE A 111 -8.18 -6.77 0.46
C PHE A 111 -9.32 -7.30 -0.42
N GLU A 112 -9.77 -6.51 -1.40
CA GLU A 112 -10.85 -6.86 -2.33
C GLU A 112 -10.55 -8.15 -3.10
N ALA A 113 -9.29 -8.39 -3.45
CA ALA A 113 -8.87 -9.58 -4.19
C ALA A 113 -8.81 -10.87 -3.35
N ASN A 114 -8.79 -10.76 -2.02
CA ASN A 114 -8.53 -11.90 -1.15
C ASN A 114 -9.62 -12.19 -0.10
N ILE A 115 -10.49 -11.23 0.23
CA ILE A 115 -11.55 -11.41 1.24
C ILE A 115 -12.51 -12.57 0.91
N ASP A 116 -12.66 -12.92 -0.37
CA ASP A 116 -13.45 -14.07 -0.82
C ASP A 116 -12.87 -15.44 -0.44
N ARG A 117 -11.60 -15.48 -0.01
CA ARG A 117 -10.97 -16.70 0.47
C ARG A 117 -11.41 -17.07 1.88
N VAL A 118 -11.99 -16.13 2.63
CA VAL A 118 -12.47 -16.39 3.98
C VAL A 118 -13.72 -17.28 3.91
N PRO A 119 -13.73 -18.44 4.58
CA PRO A 119 -14.87 -19.35 4.56
C PRO A 119 -16.18 -18.73 5.07
N ASP A 120 -17.31 -19.12 4.50
CA ASP A 120 -18.64 -18.59 4.86
C ASP A 120 -19.06 -18.87 6.31
N ASN A 121 -18.49 -19.91 6.94
CA ASN A 121 -18.70 -20.23 8.34
C ASN A 121 -17.94 -19.28 9.30
N ILE A 122 -17.00 -18.49 8.80
CA ILE A 122 -16.21 -17.51 9.56
C ILE A 122 -16.75 -16.09 9.35
N ILE A 123 -17.08 -15.72 8.11
CA ILE A 123 -17.70 -14.45 7.74
C ILE A 123 -18.92 -14.76 6.88
N SER A 124 -20.11 -14.30 7.30
CA SER A 124 -21.32 -14.48 6.52
C SER A 124 -21.23 -13.73 5.18
N PRO A 125 -21.93 -14.19 4.13
CA PRO A 125 -21.94 -13.51 2.82
C PRO A 125 -22.31 -12.03 2.92
N ASP A 126 -23.35 -11.68 3.70
CA ASP A 126 -23.78 -10.30 3.88
C ASP A 126 -22.70 -9.41 4.52
N LEU A 127 -21.96 -9.97 5.50
CA LEU A 127 -20.90 -9.25 6.19
C LEU A 127 -19.68 -9.06 5.27
N ARG A 128 -19.35 -10.08 4.48
CA ARG A 128 -18.29 -10.00 3.47
C ARG A 128 -18.60 -8.95 2.41
N ASP A 129 -19.83 -8.92 1.91
CA ASP A 129 -20.26 -7.93 0.93
C ASP A 129 -20.20 -6.52 1.51
N ARG A 130 -20.59 -6.35 2.78
CA ARG A 130 -20.40 -5.08 3.49
C ARG A 130 -18.93 -4.68 3.55
N TYR A 131 -18.03 -5.58 3.93
CA TYR A 131 -16.59 -5.28 3.98
C TYR A 131 -16.00 -4.92 2.61
N LYS A 132 -16.45 -5.56 1.53
CA LYS A 132 -16.08 -5.17 0.17
C LYS A 132 -16.57 -3.76 -0.16
N CYS A 133 -17.81 -3.41 0.19
CA CYS A 133 -18.35 -2.07 -0.01
C CYS A 133 -17.57 -1.02 0.79
N GLU A 134 -17.24 -1.30 2.04
CA GLU A 134 -16.40 -0.43 2.88
C GLU A 134 -15.02 -0.19 2.22
N SER A 135 -14.37 -1.25 1.76
CA SER A 135 -13.07 -1.16 1.07
C SER A 135 -13.14 -0.33 -0.22
N LYS A 136 -14.17 -0.56 -1.05
CA LYS A 136 -14.41 0.20 -2.28
C LYS A 136 -14.66 1.68 -2.02
N PHE A 137 -15.46 1.99 -1.00
CA PHE A 137 -15.71 3.37 -0.59
C PHE A 137 -14.41 4.07 -0.18
N LEU A 138 -13.60 3.42 0.65
CA LEU A 138 -12.29 3.96 1.07
C LEU A 138 -11.36 4.14 -0.12
N ARG A 139 -11.30 3.19 -1.06
CA ARG A 139 -10.52 3.34 -2.30
C ARG A 139 -10.98 4.56 -3.11
N GLY A 140 -12.29 4.75 -3.24
CA GLY A 140 -12.88 5.93 -3.87
C GLY A 140 -12.51 7.23 -3.14
N TRP A 141 -12.55 7.23 -1.82
CA TRP A 141 -12.12 8.36 -0.97
C TRP A 141 -10.65 8.74 -1.20
N PHE A 142 -9.75 7.78 -1.29
CA PHE A 142 -8.33 8.06 -1.58
C PHE A 142 -8.12 8.61 -3.00
N TYR A 143 -8.87 8.13 -3.98
CA TYR A 143 -8.88 8.73 -5.33
C TYR A 143 -9.43 10.16 -5.32
N TRP A 144 -10.47 10.41 -4.53
CA TRP A 144 -10.99 11.77 -4.33
C TRP A 144 -9.94 12.71 -3.73
N CYS A 145 -9.19 12.27 -2.73
CA CYS A 145 -8.07 13.04 -2.16
C CYS A 145 -6.99 13.35 -3.20
N LEU A 146 -6.60 12.36 -4.03
CA LEU A 146 -5.65 12.58 -5.13
C LEU A 146 -6.18 13.61 -6.15
N LEU A 147 -7.47 13.54 -6.48
CA LEU A 147 -8.10 14.47 -7.41
C LEU A 147 -8.09 15.90 -6.89
N ARG A 148 -8.45 16.12 -5.61
CA ARG A 148 -8.45 17.44 -4.98
C ARG A 148 -7.05 18.07 -4.96
N MET A 149 -6.02 17.27 -4.70
CA MET A 149 -4.65 17.75 -4.48
C MET A 149 -3.85 17.90 -5.79
N TYR A 150 -3.97 16.94 -6.71
CA TYR A 150 -3.09 16.81 -7.88
C TYR A 150 -3.84 16.86 -9.22
N GLY A 151 -5.18 16.86 -9.20
CA GLY A 151 -6.00 16.75 -10.40
C GLY A 151 -5.94 15.34 -11.00
N PRO A 152 -5.73 15.21 -12.32
CA PRO A 152 -5.61 13.92 -13.00
C PRO A 152 -4.63 12.96 -12.30
N PHE A 153 -5.09 11.73 -12.01
CA PHE A 153 -4.33 10.71 -11.29
C PHE A 153 -4.21 9.40 -12.09
N VAL A 154 -3.34 8.50 -11.65
CA VAL A 154 -3.16 7.18 -12.25
C VAL A 154 -4.21 6.23 -11.69
N LYS A 155 -4.99 5.61 -12.58
CA LYS A 155 -5.99 4.62 -12.20
C LYS A 155 -5.35 3.24 -12.04
N ILE A 156 -5.68 2.56 -10.95
CA ILE A 156 -5.21 1.20 -10.64
C ILE A 156 -6.42 0.36 -10.27
N ASP A 157 -6.72 -0.63 -11.10
CA ASP A 157 -7.96 -1.42 -10.97
C ASP A 157 -7.72 -2.80 -10.37
N LYS A 158 -6.46 -3.23 -10.28
CA LYS A 158 -6.07 -4.56 -9.83
C LYS A 158 -4.80 -4.51 -8.98
N PRO A 159 -4.62 -5.47 -8.06
CA PRO A 159 -3.35 -5.67 -7.37
C PRO A 159 -2.17 -5.71 -8.35
N LEU A 160 -1.10 -5.01 -8.01
CA LEU A 160 0.10 -4.93 -8.82
C LEU A 160 1.11 -6.00 -8.37
N SER A 161 1.66 -6.74 -9.34
CA SER A 161 2.76 -7.68 -9.10
C SER A 161 4.07 -6.94 -8.88
N VAL A 162 5.06 -7.64 -8.32
CA VAL A 162 6.41 -7.08 -8.15
C VAL A 162 7.07 -6.78 -9.50
N ASP A 163 6.77 -7.58 -10.53
CA ASP A 163 7.31 -7.45 -11.88
C ASP A 163 6.50 -6.50 -12.77
N THR A 164 5.58 -5.71 -12.21
CA THR A 164 4.75 -4.80 -13.00
C THR A 164 5.61 -3.67 -13.58
N ASP A 165 5.55 -3.48 -14.90
CA ASP A 165 6.17 -2.33 -15.55
C ASP A 165 5.36 -1.06 -15.26
N PHE A 166 6.01 -0.09 -14.60
CA PHE A 166 5.39 1.17 -14.22
C PHE A 166 5.35 2.19 -15.38
N ALA A 167 6.03 1.94 -16.51
CA ALA A 167 6.09 2.87 -17.63
C ALA A 167 4.73 3.14 -18.30
N ASP A 168 3.81 2.17 -18.23
CA ASP A 168 2.46 2.27 -18.82
C ASP A 168 1.46 3.04 -17.94
N PHE A 169 1.81 3.32 -16.68
CA PHE A 169 0.92 3.97 -15.73
C PHE A 169 0.91 5.48 -15.92
N ARG A 170 0.07 5.93 -16.86
CA ARG A 170 -0.17 7.36 -17.13
C ARG A 170 -1.36 7.88 -16.36
N ARG A 171 -1.32 9.19 -16.04
CA ARG A 171 -2.46 9.88 -15.44
C ARG A 171 -3.63 9.89 -16.43
N ALA A 172 -4.79 9.44 -15.97
CA ALA A 172 -6.00 9.42 -16.78
C ALA A 172 -6.50 10.85 -17.04
N PRO A 173 -7.11 11.14 -18.20
CA PRO A 173 -7.68 12.47 -18.48
C PRO A 173 -8.71 12.91 -17.44
N LEU A 174 -8.80 14.22 -17.17
CA LEU A 174 -9.72 14.77 -16.16
C LEU A 174 -11.19 14.33 -16.38
N THR A 175 -11.61 14.28 -17.64
CA THR A 175 -12.97 13.84 -18.05
C THR A 175 -13.27 12.39 -17.70
N SER A 176 -12.26 11.52 -17.69
CA SER A 176 -12.41 10.10 -17.34
C SER A 176 -12.46 9.88 -15.82
N VAL A 177 -11.76 10.71 -15.05
CA VAL A 177 -11.71 10.56 -13.59
C VAL A 177 -12.91 11.22 -12.90
N SER A 178 -13.47 12.29 -13.48
CA SER A 178 -14.65 12.97 -12.93
C SER A 178 -15.93 12.15 -13.04
N SER A 179 -16.09 11.33 -14.09
CA SER A 179 -17.21 10.39 -14.18
C SER A 179 -17.08 9.21 -13.22
N MET A 180 -15.86 8.88 -12.81
CA MET A 180 -15.58 7.73 -11.94
C MET A 180 -15.89 7.97 -10.47
N SER A 181 -15.77 9.21 -9.97
CA SER A 181 -16.19 9.51 -8.59
C SER A 181 -17.68 9.19 -8.35
N ALA A 182 -18.49 9.17 -9.41
CA ALA A 182 -19.90 8.77 -9.37
C ALA A 182 -20.14 7.24 -9.52
N SER A 183 -19.09 6.46 -9.83
CA SER A 183 -19.21 5.06 -10.28
C SER A 183 -18.56 4.02 -9.36
N PHE A 184 -18.01 4.44 -8.21
CA PHE A 184 -17.38 3.54 -7.24
C PHE A 184 -18.37 2.98 -6.21
#